data_AF-A0A7D4QD79-F1
#
_entry.id   AF-A0A7D4QD79-F1
#
_cell.length_a   1.000
_cell.length_b   1.000
_cell.length_c   1.000
_cell.angle_alpha   90.00
_cell.angle_beta   90.00
_cell.angle_gamma   90.00
#
_symmetry.space_group_name_H-M   'P 1'
#
loop_
_entity.id
_entity.type
_entity.pdbx_description
1 polymer ?
#
loop_
_entity_poly.entity_id
_entity_poly.type
_entity_poly.pdbx_seq_one_letter_code
_entity_poly.pdbx_strand_id
1 'polypeptide(L)'
;MEQRAETLTAWIAGKYAGRHIPFSGEPYFVHCLAVAEAAAPYVNWGYEAGLCHDLLEDHIATVEELRMALSEAGYRLPETELIIAMVIELSDVFTAEHFPDFNDKKLRRLENKRLVTISSQSQTIKYADLIDNAAWVRQYEPYKWPRYARRKLRLLTALDKGSQELRRQAVEVFSCDLNF
;
A
#
# COMPACT_ATOMS: atom_id res chain seq x y z
N MET A 1 -21.83 -8.60 1.04
CA MET A 1 -20.42 -8.15 1.02
C MET A 1 -20.27 -6.95 0.11
N GLU A 2 -20.80 -7.03 -1.11
CA GLU A 2 -20.80 -5.96 -2.12
C GLU A 2 -21.20 -4.57 -1.58
N GLN A 3 -22.36 -4.46 -0.91
CA GLN A 3 -22.82 -3.17 -0.38
C GLN A 3 -21.85 -2.49 0.61
N ARG A 4 -21.16 -3.28 1.46
CA ARG A 4 -20.23 -2.73 2.47
C ARG A 4 -18.95 -2.21 1.83
N ALA A 5 -18.44 -2.97 0.86
CA ALA A 5 -17.27 -2.59 0.08
C ALA A 5 -17.59 -1.33 -0.74
N GLU A 6 -18.74 -1.26 -1.41
CA GLU A 6 -19.20 -0.08 -2.15
C GLU A 6 -19.27 1.18 -1.27
N THR A 7 -19.88 1.09 -0.08
CA THR A 7 -19.97 2.23 0.85
C THR A 7 -18.58 2.71 1.27
N LEU A 8 -17.66 1.79 1.59
CA LEU A 8 -16.29 2.15 1.92
C LEU A 8 -15.58 2.78 0.71
N THR A 9 -15.70 2.18 -0.47
CA THR A 9 -15.12 2.68 -1.73
C THR A 9 -15.55 4.12 -2.01
N ALA A 10 -16.84 4.43 -1.87
CA ALA A 10 -17.37 5.78 -2.05
C ALA A 10 -16.79 6.77 -1.02
N TRP A 11 -16.65 6.36 0.23
CA TRP A 11 -16.05 7.18 1.28
C TRP A 11 -14.57 7.48 0.99
N ILE A 12 -13.79 6.49 0.55
CA ILE A 12 -12.37 6.66 0.17
C ILE A 12 -12.24 7.60 -1.03
N ALA A 13 -13.06 7.40 -2.07
CA ALA A 13 -13.08 8.28 -3.23
C ALA A 13 -13.36 9.74 -2.84
N GLY A 14 -14.30 9.96 -1.91
CA GLY A 14 -14.58 11.28 -1.35
C GLY A 14 -13.39 11.88 -0.58
N LYS A 15 -12.68 11.07 0.21
CA LYS A 15 -11.50 11.50 0.99
C LYS A 15 -10.32 11.91 0.10
N TYR A 16 -10.15 11.26 -1.05
CA TYR A 16 -9.12 11.59 -2.04
C TYR A 16 -9.60 12.56 -3.14
N ALA A 17 -10.80 13.13 -3.02
CA ALA A 17 -11.33 14.06 -4.01
C ALA A 17 -10.38 15.25 -4.25
N GLY A 18 -10.04 15.51 -5.52
CA GLY A 18 -9.13 16.56 -5.92
C GLY A 18 -7.63 16.24 -5.77
N ARG A 19 -7.26 15.09 -5.16
CA ARG A 19 -5.89 14.58 -5.21
C ARG A 19 -5.68 13.77 -6.49
N HIS A 20 -4.52 13.95 -7.09
CA HIS A 20 -4.16 13.30 -8.35
C HIS A 20 -2.84 12.57 -8.21
N ILE A 21 -2.71 11.44 -8.90
CA ILE A 21 -1.45 10.72 -9.05
C ILE A 21 -0.49 11.64 -9.84
N PRO A 22 0.72 11.94 -9.33
CA PRO A 22 1.61 12.90 -9.98
C PRO A 22 1.89 12.54 -11.45
N PHE A 23 2.08 13.55 -12.29
CA PHE A 23 2.34 13.45 -13.74
C PHE A 23 1.29 12.75 -14.62
N SER A 24 0.39 11.93 -14.06
CA SER A 24 -0.68 11.27 -14.81
C SER A 24 -1.91 12.16 -15.00
N GLY A 25 -2.22 12.98 -13.98
CA GLY A 25 -3.49 13.71 -13.92
C GLY A 25 -4.70 12.86 -13.53
N GLU A 26 -4.51 11.56 -13.23
CA GLU A 26 -5.58 10.67 -12.77
C GLU A 26 -5.87 10.89 -11.28
N PRO A 27 -7.13 10.69 -10.82
CA PRO A 27 -7.45 10.76 -9.39
C PRO A 27 -6.64 9.74 -8.57
N TYR A 28 -6.13 10.14 -7.39
CA TYR A 28 -5.34 9.24 -6.53
C TYR A 28 -6.10 7.95 -6.15
N PHE A 29 -7.42 8.06 -6.04
CA PHE A 29 -8.31 6.91 -5.81
C PHE A 29 -8.10 5.75 -6.80
N VAL A 30 -7.66 6.02 -8.03
CA VAL A 30 -7.35 4.97 -9.02
C VAL A 30 -6.24 4.04 -8.52
N HIS A 31 -5.19 4.59 -7.89
CA HIS A 31 -4.13 3.80 -7.25
C HIS A 31 -4.69 2.92 -6.12
N CYS A 32 -5.46 3.51 -5.20
CA CYS A 32 -6.08 2.77 -4.10
C CYS A 32 -6.94 1.59 -4.61
N LEU A 33 -7.71 1.81 -5.67
CA LEU A 33 -8.55 0.79 -6.27
C LEU A 33 -7.71 -0.33 -6.92
N ALA A 34 -6.67 0.00 -7.67
CA ALA A 34 -5.79 -0.98 -8.29
C ALA A 34 -5.11 -1.88 -7.24
N VAL A 35 -4.65 -1.30 -6.13
CA VAL A 35 -4.06 -2.05 -5.01
C VAL A 35 -5.09 -2.96 -4.35
N ALA A 36 -6.30 -2.46 -4.10
CA ALA A 36 -7.40 -3.22 -3.51
C ALA A 36 -7.78 -4.43 -4.38
N GLU A 37 -7.98 -4.23 -5.68
CA GLU A 37 -8.35 -5.28 -6.63
C GLU A 37 -7.26 -6.34 -6.75
N ALA A 38 -5.98 -5.93 -6.77
CA ALA A 38 -4.86 -6.86 -6.83
C ALA A 38 -4.68 -7.68 -5.54
N ALA A 39 -5.01 -7.11 -4.38
CA ALA A 39 -4.89 -7.80 -3.09
C ALA A 39 -6.08 -8.72 -2.76
N ALA A 40 -7.29 -8.38 -3.24
CA ALA A 40 -8.54 -9.05 -2.90
C ALA A 40 -8.54 -10.59 -3.06
N PRO A 41 -7.93 -11.18 -4.12
CA PRO A 41 -7.93 -12.64 -4.29
C PRO A 41 -7.08 -13.40 -3.26
N TYR A 42 -6.17 -12.71 -2.57
CA TYR A 42 -5.13 -13.36 -1.76
C TYR A 42 -5.30 -13.17 -0.25
N VAL A 43 -6.07 -12.16 0.18
CA VAL A 43 -6.17 -11.75 1.58
C VAL A 43 -7.63 -11.48 1.94
N ASN A 44 -8.11 -12.09 3.03
CA ASN A 44 -9.38 -11.69 3.63
C ASN A 44 -9.30 -10.23 4.06
N TRP A 45 -10.25 -9.43 3.59
CA TRP A 45 -10.25 -7.96 3.74
C TRP A 45 -9.12 -7.23 3.00
N GLY A 46 -8.49 -7.91 2.03
CA GLY A 46 -7.43 -7.33 1.19
C GLY A 46 -7.92 -6.18 0.31
N TYR A 47 -9.17 -6.24 -0.14
CA TYR A 47 -9.80 -5.14 -0.89
C TYR A 47 -9.92 -3.88 -0.01
N GLU A 48 -10.51 -4.02 1.17
CA GLU A 48 -10.76 -2.93 2.10
C GLU A 48 -9.45 -2.32 2.61
N ALA A 49 -8.50 -3.15 3.04
CA ALA A 49 -7.21 -2.67 3.51
C ALA A 49 -6.37 -2.08 2.36
N GLY A 50 -6.46 -2.63 1.14
CA GLY A 50 -5.81 -2.06 -0.05
C GLY A 50 -6.38 -0.68 -0.43
N LEU A 51 -7.70 -0.48 -0.34
CA LEU A 51 -8.31 0.84 -0.55
C LEU A 51 -7.83 1.88 0.47
N CYS A 52 -7.53 1.43 1.68
CA CYS A 52 -7.22 2.29 2.83
C CYS A 52 -5.72 2.47 3.10
N HIS A 53 -4.84 1.77 2.37
CA HIS A 53 -3.45 1.55 2.80
C HIS A 53 -2.64 2.83 3.02
N ASP A 54 -2.90 3.87 2.23
CA ASP A 54 -2.21 5.16 2.32
C ASP A 54 -2.93 6.18 3.22
N LEU A 55 -4.15 5.93 3.69
CA LEU A 55 -4.98 6.94 4.36
C LEU A 55 -4.29 7.60 5.55
N LEU A 56 -3.64 6.79 6.39
CA LEU A 56 -2.98 7.27 7.60
C LEU A 56 -1.61 7.88 7.27
N GLU A 57 -0.90 7.31 6.28
CA GLU A 57 0.40 7.82 5.81
C GLU A 57 0.27 9.19 5.14
N ASP A 58 -0.77 9.40 4.34
CA ASP A 58 -1.07 10.66 3.66
C ASP A 58 -1.73 11.71 4.57
N HIS A 59 -1.96 11.37 5.84
CA HIS A 59 -2.71 12.17 6.82
C HIS A 59 -4.11 12.59 6.32
N ILE A 60 -4.78 11.73 5.54
CA ILE A 60 -6.13 11.95 4.99
C ILE A 60 -7.22 11.70 6.03
N ALA A 61 -6.99 10.70 6.87
CA ALA A 61 -7.90 10.29 7.92
C ALA A 61 -7.12 9.79 9.14
N THR A 62 -7.75 9.89 10.29
CA THR A 62 -7.29 9.24 11.52
C THR A 62 -7.79 7.80 11.62
N VAL A 63 -7.17 7.01 12.49
CA VAL A 63 -7.63 5.64 12.81
C VAL A 63 -9.08 5.65 13.30
N GLU A 64 -9.49 6.67 14.04
CA GLU A 64 -10.86 6.77 14.55
C GLU A 64 -11.87 7.07 13.45
N GLU A 65 -11.54 7.98 12.52
CA GLU A 65 -12.37 8.20 11.33
C GLU A 65 -12.51 6.93 10.47
N LEU A 66 -11.42 6.19 10.27
CA LEU A 66 -11.48 4.92 9.55
C LEU A 66 -12.35 3.89 10.28
N ARG A 67 -12.24 3.80 11.61
CA ARG A 67 -13.09 2.92 12.44
C ARG A 67 -14.57 3.27 12.30
N MET A 68 -14.91 4.55 12.37
CA MET A 68 -16.28 5.03 12.20
C MET A 68 -16.79 4.70 10.80
N ALA A 69 -16.01 4.98 9.75
CA ALA A 69 -16.40 4.69 8.37
C ALA A 69 -16.66 3.19 8.12
N LEU A 70 -15.80 2.32 8.67
CA LEU A 70 -16.01 0.86 8.60
C LEU A 70 -17.26 0.42 9.37
N SER A 71 -17.51 1.00 10.55
CA SER A 71 -18.72 0.71 11.32
C SER A 71 -19.98 1.16 10.57
N GLU A 72 -19.97 2.36 9.97
CA GLU A 72 -21.07 2.91 9.18
C GLU A 72 -21.34 2.10 7.91
N ALA A 73 -20.28 1.58 7.28
CA ALA A 73 -20.38 0.65 6.16
C ALA A 73 -20.86 -0.76 6.56
N GLY A 74 -21.04 -1.05 7.86
CA GLY A 74 -21.60 -2.30 8.37
C GLY A 74 -20.57 -3.43 8.57
N TYR A 75 -19.28 -3.10 8.72
CA TYR A 75 -18.29 -4.07 9.18
C TYR A 75 -18.45 -4.32 10.68
N ARG A 76 -18.33 -5.58 11.09
CA ARG A 76 -18.40 -5.94 12.51
C ARG A 76 -17.08 -5.60 13.19
N LEU A 77 -17.11 -5.35 14.50
CA LEU A 77 -15.92 -4.96 15.27
C LEU A 77 -14.68 -5.84 14.99
N PRO A 78 -14.75 -7.19 14.95
CA PRO A 78 -13.57 -8.00 14.63
C PRO A 78 -13.03 -7.78 13.20
N GLU A 79 -13.91 -7.49 12.24
CA GLU A 79 -13.55 -7.22 10.84
C GLU A 79 -12.88 -5.84 10.74
N THR A 80 -13.48 -4.85 11.38
CA THR A 80 -12.97 -3.47 11.47
C THR A 80 -11.56 -3.44 12.07
N GLU A 81 -11.33 -4.10 13.21
CA GLU A 81 -10.01 -4.09 13.85
C GLU A 81 -8.94 -4.84 13.02
N LEU A 82 -9.33 -5.88 12.26
CA LEU A 82 -8.40 -6.54 11.33
C LEU A 82 -8.00 -5.62 10.17
N ILE A 83 -8.97 -4.92 9.56
CA ILE A 83 -8.71 -3.96 8.48
C ILE A 83 -7.79 -2.85 8.99
N ILE A 84 -8.12 -2.24 10.12
CA ILE A 84 -7.32 -1.18 10.74
C ILE A 84 -5.92 -1.65 11.06
N ALA A 85 -5.76 -2.86 11.62
CA ALA A 85 -4.44 -3.40 11.92
C ALA A 85 -3.57 -3.51 10.65
N MET A 86 -4.14 -3.97 9.53
CA MET A 86 -3.41 -4.02 8.25
C MET A 86 -3.04 -2.63 7.75
N VAL A 87 -3.96 -1.67 7.82
CA VAL A 87 -3.69 -0.28 7.39
C VAL A 87 -2.58 0.35 8.24
N ILE A 88 -2.61 0.18 9.56
CA ILE A 88 -1.55 0.65 10.46
C ILE A 88 -0.20 0.00 10.13
N GLU A 89 -0.18 -1.29 9.81
CA GLU A 89 1.04 -1.97 9.39
C GLU A 89 1.58 -1.45 8.06
N LEU A 90 0.71 -1.00 7.15
CA LEU A 90 1.06 -0.49 5.83
C LEU A 90 1.53 0.96 5.83
N SER A 91 1.14 1.76 6.82
CA SER A 91 1.54 3.16 6.95
C SER A 91 2.97 3.31 7.48
N ASP A 92 3.76 4.17 6.84
CA ASP A 92 5.15 4.42 7.21
C ASP A 92 5.30 5.00 8.64
N VAL A 93 6.20 4.40 9.43
CA VAL A 93 6.50 4.87 10.80
C VAL A 93 7.72 5.77 10.80
N PHE A 94 8.75 5.42 10.01
CA PHE A 94 10.01 6.16 9.95
C PHE A 94 9.96 7.26 8.89
N THR A 95 9.24 8.34 9.21
CA THR A 95 9.11 9.53 8.35
C THR A 95 10.07 10.65 8.76
N ALA A 96 10.29 11.63 7.87
CA ALA A 96 11.11 12.80 8.18
C ALA A 96 10.47 13.71 9.23
N GLU A 97 9.13 13.70 9.34
CA GLU A 97 8.39 14.43 10.37
C GLU A 97 8.67 13.85 11.77
N HIS A 98 8.57 12.53 11.92
CA HIS A 98 8.80 11.85 13.20
C HIS A 98 10.30 11.75 13.57
N PHE A 99 11.19 11.75 12.59
CA PHE A 99 12.63 11.58 12.77
C PHE A 99 13.45 12.62 11.97
N PRO A 100 13.37 13.91 12.31
CA PRO A 100 13.97 15.00 11.53
C PRO A 100 15.50 14.94 11.44
N ASP A 101 16.17 14.30 12.40
CA ASP A 101 17.63 14.15 12.40
C ASP A 101 18.14 13.04 11.46
N PHE A 102 17.24 12.28 10.83
CA PHE A 102 17.62 11.13 10.00
C PHE A 102 17.53 11.48 8.52
N ASN A 103 18.59 11.19 7.76
CA ASN A 103 18.54 11.28 6.30
C ASN A 103 17.66 10.19 5.68
N ASP A 104 17.20 10.40 4.44
CA ASP A 104 16.29 9.47 3.76
C ASP A 104 16.84 8.04 3.64
N LYS A 105 18.16 7.88 3.58
CA LYS A 105 18.79 6.55 3.50
C LYS A 105 18.60 5.80 4.80
N LYS A 106 18.70 6.48 5.95
CA LYS A 106 18.47 5.91 7.27
C LYS A 106 16.99 5.60 7.48
N LEU A 107 16.10 6.55 7.17
CA LEU A 107 14.65 6.38 7.25
C LEU A 107 14.19 5.14 6.47
N ARG A 108 14.47 5.07 5.17
CA ARG A 108 14.15 3.90 4.33
C ARG A 108 14.73 2.58 4.84
N ARG A 109 15.92 2.60 5.45
CA ARG A 109 16.53 1.38 6.00
C ARG A 109 15.76 0.88 7.22
N LEU A 110 15.30 1.78 8.09
CA LEU A 110 14.50 1.43 9.26
C LEU A 110 13.11 0.96 8.84
N GLU A 111 12.50 1.66 7.88
CA GLU A 111 11.20 1.30 7.33
C GLU A 111 11.23 -0.08 6.66
N ASN A 112 12.22 -0.35 5.80
CA ASN A 112 12.40 -1.69 5.22
C ASN A 112 12.56 -2.78 6.28
N LYS A 113 13.24 -2.49 7.41
CA LYS A 113 13.37 -3.46 8.52
C LYS A 113 12.03 -3.68 9.22
N ARG A 114 11.22 -2.64 9.40
CA ARG A 114 9.87 -2.72 9.98
C ARG A 114 8.93 -3.52 9.08
N LEU A 115 8.93 -3.25 7.78
CA LEU A 115 8.08 -3.97 6.82
C LEU A 115 8.33 -5.48 6.81
N VAL A 116 9.54 -5.95 7.13
CA VAL A 116 9.82 -7.40 7.31
C VAL A 116 9.04 -7.99 8.49
N THR A 117 8.73 -7.18 9.50
CA THR A 117 8.05 -7.63 10.73
C THR A 117 6.53 -7.68 10.62
N ILE A 118 5.92 -6.94 9.68
CA ILE A 118 4.46 -6.87 9.53
C ILE A 118 3.86 -8.25 9.18
N SER A 119 2.54 -8.36 9.32
CA SER A 119 1.80 -9.59 9.04
C SER A 119 1.93 -10.05 7.58
N SER A 120 1.68 -11.34 7.34
CA SER A 120 1.64 -11.90 5.98
C SER A 120 0.55 -11.25 5.11
N GLN A 121 -0.56 -10.85 5.72
CA GLN A 121 -1.67 -10.17 5.04
C GLN A 121 -1.22 -8.79 4.53
N SER A 122 -0.61 -7.98 5.41
CA SER A 122 -0.09 -6.67 5.03
C SER A 122 1.09 -6.75 4.06
N GLN A 123 1.98 -7.75 4.17
CA GLN A 123 3.02 -7.95 3.15
C GLN A 123 2.41 -8.25 1.78
N THR A 124 1.30 -8.98 1.72
CA THR A 124 0.61 -9.27 0.46
C THR A 124 0.04 -8.01 -0.18
N ILE A 125 -0.60 -7.15 0.60
CA ILE A 125 -1.08 -5.84 0.12
C ILE A 125 0.11 -4.97 -0.31
N LYS A 126 1.24 -5.02 0.41
CA LYS A 126 2.44 -4.29 0.01
C LYS A 126 3.00 -4.78 -1.33
N TYR A 127 2.82 -6.05 -1.69
CA TYR A 127 3.20 -6.52 -3.03
C TYR A 127 2.33 -5.88 -4.11
N ALA A 128 1.02 -5.79 -3.90
CA ALA A 128 0.09 -5.12 -4.82
C ALA A 128 0.46 -3.63 -5.01
N ASP A 129 0.67 -2.91 -3.91
CA ASP A 129 1.16 -1.51 -3.92
C ASP A 129 2.44 -1.37 -4.75
N LEU A 130 3.44 -2.23 -4.49
CA LEU A 130 4.70 -2.17 -5.22
C LEU A 130 4.55 -2.45 -6.72
N ILE A 131 3.64 -3.34 -7.13
CA ILE A 131 3.37 -3.64 -8.54
C ILE A 131 2.78 -2.42 -9.24
N ASP A 132 1.76 -1.79 -8.64
CA ASP A 132 1.12 -0.61 -9.22
C ASP A 132 2.10 0.57 -9.33
N ASN A 133 2.83 0.83 -8.24
CA ASN A 133 3.89 1.84 -8.21
C ASN A 133 4.98 1.61 -9.26
N ALA A 134 5.26 0.34 -9.63
CA ALA A 134 6.24 0.04 -10.66
C ALA A 134 5.77 0.47 -12.06
N ALA A 135 4.49 0.28 -12.38
CA ALA A 135 3.90 0.73 -13.64
C ALA A 135 4.03 2.25 -13.77
N TRP A 136 3.66 2.98 -12.71
CA TRP A 136 3.78 4.43 -12.67
C TRP A 136 5.24 4.91 -12.84
N VAL A 137 6.20 4.35 -12.09
CA VAL A 137 7.62 4.77 -12.19
C VAL A 137 8.18 4.53 -13.58
N ARG A 138 7.83 3.40 -14.23
CA ARG A 138 8.28 3.10 -15.59
C ARG A 138 7.73 4.09 -16.61
N GLN A 139 6.47 4.49 -16.45
CA GLN A 139 5.81 5.40 -17.38
C GLN A 139 6.27 6.85 -17.21
N TYR A 140 6.33 7.35 -15.97
CA TYR A 140 6.52 8.78 -15.70
C TYR A 140 7.93 9.13 -15.23
N GLU A 141 8.67 8.19 -14.64
CA GLU A 141 10.03 8.42 -14.14
C GLU A 141 11.04 7.32 -14.55
N PRO A 142 11.12 6.95 -15.84
CA PRO A 142 11.95 5.84 -16.31
C PRO A 142 13.43 5.99 -15.96
N TYR A 143 13.93 7.23 -15.86
CA TYR A 143 15.29 7.53 -15.44
C TYR A 143 15.61 7.11 -14.00
N LYS A 144 14.59 6.99 -13.13
CA LYS A 144 14.74 6.47 -11.74
C LYS A 144 14.66 4.96 -11.67
N TRP A 145 14.10 4.30 -12.70
CA TRP A 145 13.76 2.88 -12.68
C TRP A 145 14.91 1.96 -12.26
N PRO A 146 16.13 2.04 -12.82
CA PRO A 146 17.20 1.08 -12.46
C PRO A 146 17.54 1.10 -10.97
N ARG A 147 17.56 2.30 -10.36
CA ARG A 147 17.83 2.46 -8.92
C ARG A 147 16.62 2.07 -8.07
N TYR A 148 15.42 2.38 -8.53
CA TYR A 148 14.16 2.03 -7.89
C TYR A 148 13.97 0.51 -7.82
N ALA A 149 14.07 -0.17 -8.97
CA ALA A 149 13.90 -1.61 -9.09
C ALA A 149 14.88 -2.41 -8.23
N ARG A 150 16.18 -2.05 -8.25
CA ARG A 150 17.17 -2.69 -7.36
C ARG A 150 16.83 -2.57 -5.88
N ARG A 151 16.23 -1.45 -5.44
CA ARG A 151 15.83 -1.25 -4.05
C ARG A 151 14.60 -2.08 -3.71
N LYS A 152 13.58 -2.07 -4.57
CA LYS A 152 12.35 -2.83 -4.35
C LYS A 152 12.58 -4.35 -4.42
N LEU A 153 13.44 -4.82 -5.33
CA LEU A 153 13.83 -6.24 -5.36
C LEU A 153 14.48 -6.70 -4.06
N ARG A 154 15.40 -5.89 -3.48
CA ARG A 154 16.00 -6.18 -2.16
C ARG A 154 14.97 -6.20 -1.03
N LEU A 155 13.94 -5.35 -1.10
CA LEU A 155 12.85 -5.37 -0.13
C LEU A 155 12.03 -6.66 -0.30
N LEU A 156 11.61 -6.99 -1.52
CA LEU A 156 10.85 -8.20 -1.83
C LEU A 156 11.57 -9.49 -1.45
N THR A 157 12.91 -9.54 -1.54
CA THR A 157 13.67 -10.69 -1.04
C THR A 157 13.52 -10.90 0.47
N ALA A 158 13.24 -9.84 1.23
CA ALA A 158 13.07 -9.89 2.69
C ALA A 158 11.60 -9.96 3.14
N LEU A 159 10.65 -9.51 2.31
CA LEU A 159 9.21 -9.68 2.55
C LEU A 159 8.78 -11.04 2.02
N ASP A 160 8.89 -12.09 2.83
CA ASP A 160 8.71 -13.49 2.43
C ASP A 160 7.49 -14.19 3.07
N LYS A 161 6.64 -13.45 3.80
CA LYS A 161 5.53 -14.03 4.58
C LYS A 161 4.20 -14.03 3.84
N GLY A 162 4.00 -13.14 2.87
CA GLY A 162 2.72 -12.98 2.18
C GLY A 162 2.45 -14.02 1.09
N SER A 163 1.46 -13.74 0.23
CA SER A 163 1.13 -14.59 -0.92
C SER A 163 2.34 -14.84 -1.81
N GLN A 164 2.75 -16.09 -1.92
CA GLN A 164 3.90 -16.49 -2.75
C GLN A 164 3.67 -16.17 -4.23
N GLU A 165 2.43 -16.29 -4.70
CA GLU A 165 2.05 -16.00 -6.07
C GLU A 165 2.19 -14.51 -6.39
N LEU A 166 1.58 -13.64 -5.58
CA LEU A 166 1.65 -12.20 -5.81
C LEU A 166 3.07 -11.67 -5.59
N ARG A 167 3.81 -12.24 -4.63
CA ARG A 167 5.23 -11.93 -4.44
C ARG A 167 6.06 -12.28 -5.67
N ARG A 168 5.82 -13.43 -6.30
CA ARG A 168 6.51 -13.83 -7.52
C ARG A 168 6.23 -12.84 -8.66
N GLN A 169 4.98 -12.42 -8.84
CA GLN A 169 4.61 -11.39 -9.81
C GLN A 169 5.35 -10.07 -9.53
N ALA A 170 5.38 -9.62 -8.27
CA ALA A 170 6.13 -8.43 -7.90
C ALA A 170 7.63 -8.58 -8.20
N VAL A 171 8.25 -9.72 -7.85
CA VAL A 171 9.66 -10.00 -8.16
C VAL A 171 9.91 -9.95 -9.66
N GLU A 172 9.04 -10.57 -10.47
CA GLU A 172 9.15 -10.55 -11.93
C GLU A 172 9.13 -9.12 -12.48
N VAL A 173 8.17 -8.30 -12.04
CA VAL A 173 8.06 -6.88 -12.40
C VAL A 173 9.38 -6.13 -12.17
N PHE A 174 10.07 -6.37 -11.05
CA PHE A 174 11.33 -5.68 -10.74
C PHE A 174 12.60 -6.35 -11.28
N SER A 175 12.50 -7.57 -11.82
CA SER A 175 13.63 -8.34 -12.33
C SER A 175 13.88 -8.12 -13.83
N CYS A 176 12.84 -7.86 -14.61
CA CYS A 176 12.88 -7.85 -16.08
C CYS A 176 13.89 -6.88 -16.73
N ASP A 177 14.44 -5.90 -16.00
CA ASP A 177 15.34 -4.86 -16.56
C ASP A 177 16.74 -4.82 -15.89
N LEU A 178 17.08 -5.82 -15.08
CA LEU A 178 18.38 -5.93 -14.45
C LEU A 178 19.22 -6.95 -15.20
N ASN A 179 19.86 -6.53 -16.28
CA ASN A 179 21.01 -7.26 -16.82
C ASN A 179 22.09 -7.29 -15.72
N PHE A 180 22.33 -8.47 -15.15
CA PHE A 180 23.45 -8.74 -14.25
C PHE A 180 24.73 -8.95 -15.06
#